data_AF-A0A098GBE2-F1
#
_entry.id   AF-A0A098GBE2-F1
#
_cell.length_a   1.000
_cell.length_b   1.000
_cell.length_c   1.000
_cell.angle_alpha   90.00
_cell.angle_beta   90.00
_cell.angle_gamma   90.00
#
_symmetry.space_group_name_H-M   'P 1'
#
loop_
_entity.id
_entity.type
_entity.pdbx_description
1 polymer ?
#
loop_
_entity_poly.entity_id
_entity_poly.type
_entity_poly.pdbx_seq_one_letter_code
_entity_poly.pdbx_strand_id
1 'polypeptide(L)'
;MIIAVFSIGQFISSDVKKLKEGFTEYFASRNPDITGEKVWNWMIANLNPLRVADITLEQFCENLNQHFKTEISFADFQRIFNSMAEVNEESLKRIAEFQALLEANKDIQILLVSHTNYSHLNYILEQIGHRLPHFGVISTKNDWPEKAQILFVPSMSSKCPDHPGTLAYALAKLEVHPETTLISFLNSIQQFEGHPNFQYISAGATLNPQMIFSQLKGVQEKVSRQEEKPVEQETTSLVC
;
A
#
# COMPACT_ATOMS: atom_id res chain seq x y z
N MET A 1 14.48 -11.22 10.51
CA MET A 1 13.25 -10.39 10.39
C MET A 1 12.86 -10.37 8.93
N ILE A 2 11.56 -10.49 8.63
CA ILE A 2 11.04 -10.40 7.27
C ILE A 2 10.25 -9.11 7.12
N ILE A 3 10.52 -8.36 6.05
CA ILE A 3 9.69 -7.23 5.61
C ILE A 3 8.88 -7.68 4.40
N ALA A 4 7.56 -7.68 4.52
CA ALA A 4 6.63 -8.05 3.45
C ALA A 4 5.95 -6.80 2.88
N VAL A 5 6.05 -6.60 1.56
CA VAL A 5 5.55 -5.42 0.86
C VAL A 5 4.27 -5.75 0.11
N PHE A 6 3.23 -4.95 0.35
CA PHE A 6 1.94 -5.04 -0.32
C PHE A 6 1.47 -3.65 -0.76
N SER A 7 0.43 -3.60 -1.59
CA SER A 7 -0.37 -2.40 -1.77
C SER A 7 -1.60 -2.40 -0.87
N ILE A 8 -1.97 -1.23 -0.34
CA ILE A 8 -3.25 -1.03 0.36
C ILE A 8 -4.42 -1.55 -0.49
N GLY A 9 -4.37 -1.33 -1.81
CA GLY A 9 -5.44 -1.76 -2.72
C GLY A 9 -5.68 -3.28 -2.72
N GLN A 10 -4.68 -4.09 -2.35
CA GLN A 10 -4.83 -5.55 -2.21
C GLN A 10 -5.65 -5.94 -0.98
N PHE A 11 -5.73 -5.06 0.03
CA PHE A 11 -6.47 -5.31 1.27
C PHE A 11 -7.92 -4.85 1.20
N ILE A 12 -8.15 -3.66 0.64
CA ILE A 12 -9.47 -3.01 0.70
C ILE A 12 -10.28 -3.09 -0.60
N SER A 13 -9.69 -3.59 -1.69
CA SER A 13 -10.33 -3.72 -3.00
C SER A 13 -10.98 -2.42 -3.48
N SER A 14 -10.19 -1.48 -4.01
CA SER A 14 -10.73 -0.22 -4.54
C SER A 14 -11.74 -0.44 -5.67
N ASP A 15 -12.92 0.18 -5.56
CA ASP A 15 -14.01 0.05 -6.52
C ASP A 15 -14.26 1.35 -7.29
N VAL A 16 -13.59 1.47 -8.44
CA VAL A 16 -13.75 2.61 -9.35
C VAL A 16 -15.19 2.72 -9.86
N LYS A 17 -15.96 1.62 -9.91
CA LYS A 17 -17.35 1.63 -10.37
C LYS A 17 -18.21 2.49 -9.44
N LYS A 18 -18.05 2.37 -8.11
CA LYS A 18 -18.77 3.21 -7.13
C LYS A 18 -18.48 4.70 -7.30
N LEU A 19 -17.24 5.08 -7.59
CA LEU A 19 -16.89 6.47 -7.86
C LEU A 19 -17.58 6.98 -9.13
N LYS A 20 -17.54 6.19 -10.21
CA LYS A 20 -18.20 6.54 -11.48
C LYS A 20 -19.71 6.64 -11.32
N GLU A 21 -20.33 5.70 -10.62
CA GLU A 21 -21.77 5.73 -10.33
C GLU A 21 -22.12 6.97 -9.50
N GLY A 22 -21.38 7.26 -8.43
CA GLY A 22 -21.62 8.42 -7.59
C GLY A 22 -21.56 9.77 -8.33
N PHE A 23 -20.60 9.95 -9.25
CA PHE A 23 -20.56 11.14 -10.09
C PHE A 23 -21.69 11.19 -11.11
N THR A 24 -22.04 10.06 -11.73
CA THR A 24 -23.15 9.97 -12.70
C THR A 24 -24.47 10.34 -12.03
N GLU A 25 -24.74 9.77 -10.85
CA GLU A 25 -25.94 10.07 -10.06
C GLU A 25 -25.98 11.54 -9.61
N TYR A 26 -24.84 12.08 -9.17
CA TYR A 26 -24.76 13.47 -8.75
C TYR A 26 -25.12 14.44 -9.90
N PHE A 27 -24.59 14.20 -11.10
CA PHE A 27 -24.80 15.09 -12.24
C PHE A 27 -26.10 14.81 -13.02
N ALA A 28 -26.79 13.69 -12.81
CA ALA A 28 -27.96 13.28 -13.57
C ALA A 28 -29.07 14.35 -13.68
N SER A 29 -29.32 15.13 -12.62
CA SER A 29 -30.32 16.21 -12.61
C SER A 29 -29.75 17.61 -12.75
N ARG A 30 -28.41 17.74 -12.83
CA ARG A 30 -27.68 19.02 -12.81
C ARG A 30 -27.05 19.32 -14.17
N ASN A 31 -26.39 18.33 -14.76
CA ASN A 31 -25.79 18.37 -16.07
C ASN A 31 -25.62 16.92 -16.59
N PRO A 32 -26.63 16.35 -17.26
CA PRO A 32 -26.63 14.95 -17.68
C PRO A 32 -25.49 14.57 -18.63
N ASP A 33 -24.88 15.54 -19.30
CA ASP A 33 -23.74 15.31 -20.20
C ASP A 33 -22.46 14.95 -19.44
N ILE A 34 -22.37 15.27 -18.14
CA ILE A 34 -21.25 14.91 -17.28
C ILE A 34 -21.52 13.53 -16.68
N THR A 35 -20.84 12.51 -17.20
CA THR A 35 -20.91 11.14 -16.66
C THR A 35 -19.72 10.84 -15.78
N GLY A 36 -19.85 9.86 -14.88
CA GLY A 36 -18.74 9.37 -14.08
C GLY A 36 -17.57 8.85 -14.90
N GLU A 37 -17.82 8.31 -16.10
CA GLU A 37 -16.75 7.91 -17.02
C GLU A 37 -15.93 9.12 -17.49
N LYS A 38 -16.59 10.22 -17.86
CA LYS A 38 -15.90 11.46 -18.26
C LYS A 38 -15.09 12.04 -17.11
N VAL A 39 -15.70 12.08 -15.91
CA VAL A 39 -15.03 12.54 -14.69
C VAL A 39 -13.81 11.67 -14.39
N TRP A 40 -13.95 10.34 -14.44
CA TRP A 40 -12.85 9.42 -14.19
C TRP A 40 -11.70 9.56 -15.18
N ASN A 41 -11.99 9.69 -16.47
CA ASN A 41 -10.95 9.88 -17.49
C ASN A 41 -10.18 11.18 -17.29
N TRP A 42 -10.88 12.27 -16.91
CA TRP A 42 -10.21 13.50 -16.50
C TRP A 42 -9.39 13.31 -15.22
N MET A 43 -9.94 12.63 -14.21
CA MET A 43 -9.25 12.40 -12.95
C MET A 43 -7.94 11.65 -13.15
N ILE A 44 -7.91 10.52 -13.88
CA ILE A 44 -6.70 9.73 -14.11
C ILE A 44 -5.55 10.59 -14.62
N ALA A 45 -5.82 11.46 -15.60
CA ALA A 45 -4.82 12.34 -16.19
C ALA A 45 -4.29 13.41 -15.22
N ASN A 46 -5.04 13.72 -14.15
CA ASN A 46 -4.75 14.82 -13.23
C ASN A 46 -4.50 14.36 -11.78
N LEU A 47 -4.52 13.05 -11.49
CA LEU A 47 -4.40 12.50 -10.13
C LEU A 47 -2.99 12.62 -9.56
N ASN A 48 -1.95 12.71 -10.39
CA ASN A 48 -0.56 12.63 -9.92
C ASN A 48 -0.22 13.74 -8.89
N PRO A 49 -0.47 15.04 -9.16
CA PRO A 49 -0.22 16.10 -8.18
C PRO A 49 -0.96 15.89 -6.85
N LEU A 50 -2.17 15.32 -6.87
CA LEU A 50 -2.93 15.00 -5.65
C LEU A 50 -2.29 13.84 -4.88
N ARG A 51 -1.85 12.79 -5.57
CA ARG A 51 -1.23 11.58 -4.96
C ARG A 51 0.11 11.86 -4.30
N VAL A 52 0.87 12.81 -4.83
CA VAL A 52 2.12 13.26 -4.20
C VAL A 52 1.91 14.48 -3.31
N ALA A 53 0.67 14.91 -3.05
CA ALA A 53 0.33 16.07 -2.20
C ALA A 53 1.01 17.39 -2.61
N ASP A 54 1.07 17.66 -3.92
CA ASP A 54 1.42 18.99 -4.45
C ASP A 54 0.19 19.90 -4.52
N ILE A 55 -1.01 19.29 -4.55
CA ILE A 55 -2.30 19.98 -4.39
C ILE A 55 -3.15 19.28 -3.32
N THR A 56 -4.11 20.01 -2.76
CA THR A 56 -5.12 19.45 -1.84
C THR A 56 -6.29 18.82 -2.61
N LEU A 57 -7.12 18.02 -1.91
CA LEU A 57 -8.35 17.50 -2.53
C LEU A 57 -9.35 18.61 -2.87
N GLU A 58 -9.35 19.70 -2.10
CA GLU A 58 -10.20 20.88 -2.35
C GLU A 58 -9.78 21.58 -3.64
N GLN A 59 -8.47 21.81 -3.84
CA GLN A 59 -7.95 22.33 -5.11
C GLN A 59 -8.25 21.39 -6.28
N PHE A 60 -8.22 20.07 -6.05
CA PHE A 60 -8.60 19.10 -7.08
C PHE A 60 -10.11 19.19 -7.43
N CYS A 61 -10.97 19.45 -6.45
CA CYS A 61 -12.40 19.75 -6.65
C CYS A 61 -12.60 21.05 -7.44
N GLU A 62 -11.87 22.11 -7.10
CA GLU A 62 -11.90 23.39 -7.82
C GLU A 62 -11.50 23.21 -9.29
N ASN A 63 -10.42 22.47 -9.56
CA ASN A 63 -9.98 22.15 -10.92
C ASN A 63 -11.04 21.37 -11.71
N LEU A 64 -11.74 20.44 -11.05
CA LEU A 64 -12.84 19.69 -11.66
C LEU A 64 -14.02 20.61 -12.00
N ASN A 65 -14.41 21.48 -11.07
CA ASN A 65 -15.46 22.48 -11.27
C ASN A 65 -15.14 23.41 -12.43
N GLN A 66 -13.90 23.88 -12.54
CA GLN A 66 -13.43 24.70 -13.66
C GLN A 66 -13.47 23.94 -14.99
N HIS A 67 -12.99 22.69 -15.02
CA HIS A 67 -12.93 21.89 -16.24
C HIS A 67 -14.33 21.57 -16.80
N PHE A 68 -15.24 21.10 -15.94
CA PHE A 68 -16.58 20.70 -16.35
C PHE A 68 -17.61 21.82 -16.27
N LYS A 69 -17.20 23.04 -15.86
CA LYS A 69 -18.08 24.21 -15.66
C LYS A 69 -19.26 23.86 -14.75
N THR A 70 -18.95 23.34 -13.57
CA THR A 70 -19.93 22.91 -12.56
C THR A 70 -19.58 23.47 -11.18
N GLU A 71 -20.46 23.25 -10.21
CA GLU A 71 -20.38 23.78 -8.85
C GLU A 71 -20.66 22.67 -7.83
N ILE A 72 -19.96 21.52 -7.95
CA ILE A 72 -20.03 20.50 -6.91
C ILE A 72 -19.40 21.06 -5.63
N SER A 73 -20.10 20.89 -4.50
CA SER A 73 -19.56 21.26 -3.20
C SER A 73 -18.37 20.37 -2.84
N PHE A 74 -17.40 20.90 -2.09
CA PHE A 74 -16.26 20.09 -1.65
C PHE A 74 -16.70 18.87 -0.83
N ALA A 75 -17.73 19.00 0.01
CA ALA A 75 -18.27 17.90 0.81
C ALA A 75 -18.86 16.77 -0.06
N ASP A 76 -19.66 17.12 -1.08
CA ASP A 76 -20.20 16.13 -2.02
C ASP A 76 -19.10 15.47 -2.83
N PHE A 77 -18.14 16.28 -3.31
CA PHE A 77 -16.99 15.80 -4.05
C PHE A 77 -16.18 14.81 -3.22
N GLN A 78 -15.81 15.17 -1.99
CA GLN A 78 -15.04 14.33 -1.09
C GLN A 78 -15.76 13.01 -0.80
N ARG A 79 -17.07 13.06 -0.53
CA ARG A 79 -17.89 11.87 -0.30
C ARG A 79 -17.88 10.92 -1.51
N ILE A 80 -18.12 11.44 -2.71
CA ILE A 80 -18.12 10.63 -3.94
C ILE A 80 -16.72 10.12 -4.26
N PHE A 81 -15.71 10.97 -4.12
CA PHE A 81 -14.32 10.64 -4.38
C PHE A 81 -13.84 9.50 -3.47
N ASN A 82 -14.13 9.56 -2.17
CA ASN A 82 -13.73 8.53 -1.21
C ASN A 82 -14.55 7.23 -1.35
N SER A 83 -15.68 7.20 -2.07
CA SER A 83 -16.54 6.01 -2.18
C SER A 83 -15.83 4.80 -2.83
N MET A 84 -14.82 5.04 -3.67
CA MET A 84 -14.01 3.95 -4.24
C MET A 84 -13.14 3.24 -3.22
N ALA A 85 -12.96 3.82 -2.03
CA ALA A 85 -12.17 3.27 -0.93
C ALA A 85 -13.04 2.77 0.24
N GLU A 86 -14.34 2.61 0.01
CA GLU A 86 -15.25 2.00 0.98
C GLU A 86 -14.91 0.52 1.16
N VAL A 87 -14.64 0.12 2.40
CA VAL A 87 -14.17 -1.23 2.74
C VAL A 87 -15.37 -2.15 2.90
N ASN A 88 -15.45 -3.19 2.05
CA ASN A 88 -16.52 -4.18 2.11
C ASN A 88 -16.27 -5.28 3.17
N GLU A 89 -17.29 -6.05 3.51
CA GLU A 89 -17.22 -7.14 4.50
C GLU A 89 -16.15 -8.20 4.19
N GLU A 90 -15.93 -8.51 2.91
CA GLU A 90 -14.88 -9.46 2.51
C GLU A 90 -13.49 -8.91 2.84
N SER A 91 -13.25 -7.64 2.57
CA SER A 91 -12.00 -6.95 2.89
C SER A 91 -11.81 -6.87 4.41
N LEU A 92 -12.87 -6.59 5.16
CA LEU A 92 -12.84 -6.60 6.62
C LEU A 92 -12.48 -7.97 7.20
N LYS A 93 -13.06 -9.05 6.65
CA LYS A 93 -12.72 -10.43 7.03
C LYS A 93 -11.24 -10.73 6.73
N ARG A 94 -10.76 -10.35 5.54
CA ARG A 94 -9.36 -10.52 5.14
C ARG A 94 -8.41 -9.78 6.09
N ILE A 95 -8.74 -8.54 6.46
CA ILE A 95 -7.94 -7.74 7.39
C ILE A 95 -7.89 -8.41 8.77
N ALA A 96 -9.00 -8.91 9.29
CA ALA A 96 -9.04 -9.62 10.57
C ALA A 96 -8.19 -10.91 10.55
N GLU A 97 -8.22 -11.66 9.44
CA GLU A 97 -7.38 -12.84 9.27
C GLU A 97 -5.89 -12.48 9.23
N PHE A 98 -5.51 -11.40 8.52
CA PHE A 98 -4.15 -10.87 8.52
C PHE A 98 -3.71 -10.42 9.91
N GLN A 99 -4.58 -9.74 10.67
CA GLN A 99 -4.30 -9.32 12.03
C GLN A 99 -3.93 -10.53 12.90
N ALA A 100 -4.78 -11.56 12.93
CA ALA A 100 -4.54 -12.76 13.75
C ALA A 100 -3.23 -13.46 13.37
N LEU A 101 -2.93 -13.55 12.07
CA LEU A 101 -1.69 -14.15 11.60
C LEU A 101 -0.46 -13.29 11.94
N LEU A 102 -0.53 -11.97 11.81
CA LEU A 102 0.56 -11.08 12.22
C LEU A 102 0.83 -11.13 13.72
N GLU A 103 -0.23 -11.21 14.53
CA GLU A 103 -0.07 -11.31 15.98
C GLU A 103 0.65 -12.61 16.40
N ALA A 104 0.49 -13.68 15.62
CA ALA A 104 1.19 -14.94 15.84
C ALA A 104 2.63 -14.97 15.30
N ASN A 105 3.05 -14.03 14.44
CA ASN A 105 4.37 -14.01 13.79
C ASN A 105 5.02 -12.62 13.94
N LYS A 106 5.65 -12.38 15.11
CA LYS A 106 6.18 -11.06 15.51
C LYS A 106 7.42 -10.61 14.76
N ASP A 107 8.07 -11.50 14.04
CA ASP A 107 9.27 -11.25 13.24
C ASP A 107 8.95 -10.79 11.80
N ILE A 108 7.66 -10.66 11.48
CA ILE A 108 7.15 -10.16 10.20
C ILE A 108 6.65 -8.72 10.39
N GLN A 109 7.16 -7.82 9.57
CA GLN A 109 6.66 -6.45 9.40
C GLN A 109 6.07 -6.28 8.00
N ILE A 110 4.92 -5.65 7.91
CA ILE A 110 4.25 -5.33 6.64
C ILE A 110 4.48 -3.86 6.28
N LEU A 111 4.91 -3.62 5.05
CA LEU A 111 4.89 -2.29 4.42
C LEU A 111 3.73 -2.23 3.42
N LEU A 112 2.83 -1.27 3.62
CA LEU A 112 1.71 -1.00 2.70
C LEU A 112 2.05 0.20 1.81
N VAL A 113 2.67 -0.09 0.67
CA VAL A 113 3.08 0.91 -0.34
C VAL A 113 1.88 1.31 -1.19
N SER A 114 1.56 2.60 -1.25
CA SER A 114 0.32 3.04 -1.92
C SER A 114 0.40 4.38 -2.62
N HIS A 115 -0.29 4.45 -3.77
CA HIS A 115 -0.61 5.68 -4.47
C HIS A 115 -1.94 6.23 -3.99
N THR A 116 -1.89 6.97 -2.89
CA THR A 116 -3.08 7.52 -2.23
C THR A 116 -2.87 9.02 -1.95
N ASN A 117 -3.89 9.66 -1.38
CA ASN A 117 -3.82 11.03 -0.87
C ASN A 117 -4.33 11.05 0.58
N TYR A 118 -4.17 12.17 1.28
CA TYR A 118 -4.56 12.27 2.68
C TYR A 118 -6.04 11.97 2.94
N SER A 119 -6.95 12.46 2.09
CA SER A 119 -8.39 12.21 2.25
C SER A 119 -8.71 10.72 2.15
N HIS A 120 -8.20 10.06 1.12
CA HIS A 120 -8.40 8.62 0.94
C HIS A 120 -7.77 7.80 2.07
N LEU A 121 -6.51 8.09 2.44
CA LEU A 121 -5.83 7.34 3.49
C LEU A 121 -6.58 7.48 4.83
N ASN A 122 -6.96 8.70 5.21
CA ASN A 122 -7.71 8.92 6.45
C ASN A 122 -9.06 8.19 6.43
N TYR A 123 -9.79 8.28 5.31
CA TYR A 123 -11.05 7.57 5.15
C TYR A 123 -10.91 6.04 5.28
N ILE A 124 -9.83 5.47 4.76
CA ILE A 124 -9.53 4.04 4.91
C ILE A 124 -9.22 3.72 6.38
N LEU A 125 -8.34 4.50 7.01
CA LEU A 125 -7.91 4.27 8.39
C LEU A 125 -9.06 4.44 9.40
N GLU A 126 -10.02 5.32 9.15
CA GLU A 126 -11.25 5.44 9.96
C GLU A 126 -12.07 4.14 9.95
N GLN A 127 -12.13 3.46 8.80
CA GLN A 127 -12.89 2.22 8.65
C GLN A 127 -12.18 1.01 9.26
N ILE A 128 -10.84 0.92 9.15
CA ILE A 128 -10.09 -0.31 9.48
C ILE A 128 -9.13 -0.17 10.66
N GLY A 129 -8.77 1.04 11.08
CA GLY A 129 -7.66 1.29 12.02
C GLY A 129 -7.82 0.59 13.37
N HIS A 130 -9.05 0.50 13.89
CA HIS A 130 -9.35 -0.22 15.13
C HIS A 130 -9.22 -1.75 15.03
N ARG A 131 -9.09 -2.29 13.80
CA ARG A 131 -8.93 -3.71 13.49
C ARG A 131 -7.51 -4.08 13.07
N LEU A 132 -6.61 -3.10 12.99
CA LEU A 132 -5.23 -3.36 12.68
C LEU A 132 -4.46 -3.62 13.98
N PRO A 133 -3.42 -4.48 13.96
CA PRO A 133 -2.44 -4.51 15.04
C PRO A 133 -1.72 -3.14 15.11
N HIS A 134 -0.80 -2.98 16.06
CA HIS A 134 -0.02 -1.75 16.18
C HIS A 134 0.55 -1.31 14.82
N PHE A 135 0.08 -0.15 14.34
CA PHE A 135 0.37 0.38 13.00
C PHE A 135 0.90 1.82 13.06
N GLY A 136 1.55 2.26 11.98
CA GLY A 136 2.03 3.63 11.80
C GLY A 136 1.99 4.07 10.34
N VAL A 137 2.07 5.38 10.10
CA VAL A 137 2.20 5.96 8.75
C VAL A 137 3.57 6.60 8.63
N ILE A 138 4.41 6.10 7.73
CA ILE A 138 5.71 6.72 7.46
C ILE A 138 5.45 8.11 6.86
N SER A 139 5.95 9.14 7.53
CA SER A 139 5.78 10.56 7.20
C SER A 139 7.14 11.19 6.88
N THR A 140 7.27 12.51 6.86
CA THR A 140 8.57 13.19 6.76
C THR A 140 9.15 13.57 8.12
N LYS A 141 8.32 13.59 9.18
CA LYS A 141 8.63 14.12 10.51
C LYS A 141 9.30 13.12 11.48
N ASN A 142 9.53 11.89 11.04
CA ASN A 142 10.03 10.76 11.84
C ASN A 142 9.27 10.54 13.17
N ASP A 143 7.96 10.78 13.17
CA ASP A 143 7.07 10.75 14.35
C ASP A 143 6.18 9.50 14.44
N TRP A 144 6.52 8.44 13.72
CA TRP A 144 5.74 7.20 13.64
C TRP A 144 6.38 6.05 14.41
N PRO A 145 5.59 5.05 14.83
CA PRO A 145 6.12 3.88 15.54
C PRO A 145 6.87 2.95 14.58
N GLU A 146 8.19 3.10 14.45
CA GLU A 146 9.05 2.28 13.57
C GLU A 146 8.91 0.77 13.80
N LYS A 147 8.64 0.37 15.05
CA LYS A 147 8.44 -1.03 15.45
C LYS A 147 7.01 -1.55 15.25
N ALA A 148 6.14 -0.77 14.62
CA ALA A 148 4.81 -1.23 14.25
C ALA A 148 4.88 -2.43 13.28
N GLN A 149 3.95 -3.36 13.44
CA GLN A 149 3.88 -4.53 12.56
C GLN A 149 3.32 -4.17 11.19
N ILE A 150 2.58 -3.06 11.08
CA ILE A 150 2.09 -2.52 9.81
C ILE A 150 2.54 -1.07 9.69
N LEU A 151 3.26 -0.76 8.61
CA LEU A 151 3.62 0.60 8.26
C LEU A 151 3.02 0.97 6.91
N PHE A 152 2.18 2.00 6.92
CA PHE A 152 1.68 2.61 5.70
C PHE A 152 2.76 3.49 5.08
N VAL A 153 2.99 3.30 3.79
CA VAL A 153 3.98 4.06 3.02
C VAL A 153 3.27 4.75 1.85
N PRO A 154 2.67 5.92 2.08
CA PRO A 154 1.84 6.55 1.08
C PRO A 154 2.67 7.53 0.23
N SER A 155 2.32 7.66 -1.05
CA SER A 155 3.04 8.48 -2.03
C SER A 155 3.15 9.97 -1.66
N MET A 156 2.21 10.51 -0.87
CA MET A 156 2.30 11.90 -0.39
C MET A 156 3.45 12.12 0.59
N SER A 157 3.87 11.09 1.34
CA SER A 157 5.02 11.18 2.25
C SER A 157 6.33 11.05 1.49
N SER A 158 6.41 10.11 0.53
CA SER A 158 7.62 9.87 -0.25
C SER A 158 7.85 10.90 -1.36
N LYS A 159 6.79 11.60 -1.78
CA LYS A 159 6.76 12.43 -3.01
C LYS A 159 7.11 11.64 -4.27
N CYS A 160 6.99 10.31 -4.24
CA CYS A 160 7.27 9.44 -5.38
C CYS A 160 5.98 8.98 -6.07
N PRO A 161 5.88 9.08 -7.41
CA PRO A 161 4.68 8.70 -8.14
C PRO A 161 4.59 7.21 -8.45
N ASP A 162 5.67 6.44 -8.26
CA ASP A 162 5.73 5.00 -8.49
C ASP A 162 5.95 4.21 -7.20
N HIS A 163 5.63 2.91 -7.24
CA HIS A 163 5.75 2.04 -6.08
C HIS A 163 7.22 1.71 -5.72
N PRO A 164 8.14 1.43 -6.67
CA PRO A 164 9.56 1.20 -6.34
C PRO A 164 10.21 2.37 -5.60
N GLY A 165 10.05 3.61 -6.06
CA GLY A 165 10.59 4.80 -5.39
C GLY A 165 9.97 5.02 -4.01
N THR A 166 8.67 4.76 -3.87
CA THR A 166 8.00 4.82 -2.56
C THR A 166 8.53 3.75 -1.60
N LEU A 167 8.82 2.54 -2.07
CA LEU A 167 9.47 1.50 -1.27
C LEU A 167 10.89 1.89 -0.88
N ALA A 168 11.70 2.39 -1.83
CA ALA A 168 13.05 2.86 -1.57
C ALA A 168 13.10 3.94 -0.47
N TYR A 169 12.16 4.89 -0.53
CA TYR A 169 11.97 5.89 0.52
C TYR A 169 11.72 5.25 1.89
N ALA A 170 10.83 4.25 1.98
CA ALA A 170 10.55 3.57 3.24
C ALA A 170 11.74 2.80 3.79
N LEU A 171 12.45 2.05 2.93
CA LEU A 171 13.62 1.28 3.36
C LEU A 171 14.73 2.19 3.89
N ALA A 172 14.94 3.35 3.25
CA ALA A 172 15.88 4.36 3.72
C ALA A 172 15.44 4.96 5.07
N LYS A 173 14.15 5.26 5.25
CA LYS A 173 13.61 5.77 6.51
C LYS A 173 13.68 4.78 7.67
N LEU A 174 13.57 3.49 7.37
CA LEU A 174 13.66 2.40 8.34
C LEU A 174 15.09 1.90 8.55
N GLU A 175 16.07 2.47 7.84
CA GLU A 175 17.47 2.05 7.88
C GLU A 175 17.64 0.54 7.65
N VAL A 176 16.85 -0.02 6.73
CA VAL A 176 16.81 -1.48 6.50
C VAL A 176 18.15 -1.98 6.01
N HIS A 177 18.74 -2.90 6.76
CA HIS A 177 20.02 -3.50 6.40
C HIS A 177 19.87 -4.47 5.21
N PRO A 178 20.91 -4.59 4.35
CA PRO A 178 20.91 -5.48 3.18
C PRO A 178 20.60 -6.95 3.48
N GLU A 179 20.96 -7.41 4.69
CA GLU A 179 20.71 -8.79 5.14
C GLU A 179 19.24 -9.08 5.45
N THR A 180 18.41 -8.04 5.66
CA THR A 180 16.99 -8.20 5.97
C THR A 180 16.28 -8.88 4.79
N THR A 181 15.50 -9.93 5.04
CA THR A 181 14.69 -10.53 3.98
C THR A 181 13.56 -9.58 3.57
N LEU A 182 13.52 -9.19 2.30
CA LEU A 182 12.50 -8.29 1.75
C LEU A 182 11.66 -9.05 0.72
N ILE A 183 10.37 -9.22 0.98
CA ILE A 183 9.47 -9.99 0.13
C ILE A 183 8.39 -9.08 -0.43
N SER A 184 8.31 -8.94 -1.75
CA SER A 184 7.23 -8.20 -2.41
C SER A 184 6.13 -9.15 -2.87
N PHE A 185 4.90 -8.81 -2.47
CA PHE A 185 3.66 -9.37 -3.00
C PHE A 185 2.96 -8.41 -3.96
N LEU A 186 3.62 -7.31 -4.28
CA LEU A 186 3.08 -6.24 -5.10
C LEU A 186 3.58 -6.40 -6.53
N ASN A 187 2.68 -6.69 -7.47
CA ASN A 187 3.00 -6.99 -8.88
C ASN A 187 3.76 -5.88 -9.64
N SER A 188 3.75 -4.66 -9.11
CA SER A 188 4.50 -3.52 -9.68
C SER A 188 5.94 -3.42 -9.16
N ILE A 189 6.30 -4.27 -8.20
CA ILE A 189 7.66 -4.43 -7.67
C ILE A 189 8.01 -5.92 -7.76
N GLN A 190 8.33 -6.38 -8.96
CA GLN A 190 8.79 -7.77 -9.21
C GLN A 190 10.31 -7.90 -9.09
N GLN A 191 11.00 -6.78 -9.20
CA GLN A 191 12.45 -6.64 -9.05
C GLN A 191 12.70 -5.36 -8.26
N PHE A 192 13.75 -5.37 -7.44
CA PHE A 192 14.13 -4.20 -6.66
C PHE A 192 15.65 -4.16 -6.56
N GLU A 193 16.24 -3.24 -7.33
CA GLU A 193 17.68 -3.02 -7.31
C GLU A 193 18.11 -2.42 -5.97
N GLY A 194 19.27 -2.85 -5.46
CA GLY A 194 19.83 -2.33 -4.21
C GLY A 194 19.46 -3.10 -2.94
N HIS A 195 18.68 -4.19 -3.03
CA HIS A 195 18.40 -5.06 -1.88
C HIS A 195 18.70 -6.54 -2.19
N PRO A 196 19.85 -7.09 -1.74
CA PRO A 196 20.31 -8.43 -2.14
C PRO A 196 19.33 -9.57 -1.80
N ASN A 197 18.65 -9.46 -0.66
CA ASN A 197 17.72 -10.47 -0.17
C ASN A 197 16.27 -10.16 -0.57
N PHE A 198 16.08 -9.54 -1.74
CA PHE A 198 14.76 -9.27 -2.30
C PHE A 198 14.18 -10.50 -3.01
N GLN A 199 12.92 -10.79 -2.74
CA GLN A 199 12.16 -11.82 -3.45
C GLN A 199 10.77 -11.31 -3.82
N TYR A 200 10.35 -11.53 -5.06
CA TYR A 200 8.95 -11.38 -5.44
C TYR A 200 8.20 -12.71 -5.31
N ILE A 201 7.00 -12.65 -4.75
CA ILE A 201 6.05 -13.77 -4.66
C ILE A 201 4.69 -13.26 -5.11
N SER A 202 4.10 -13.90 -6.13
CA SER A 202 2.75 -13.54 -6.57
C SER A 202 1.73 -13.79 -5.46
N ALA A 203 0.93 -12.77 -5.12
CA ALA A 203 -0.19 -12.89 -4.20
C ALA A 203 -1.41 -13.62 -4.81
N GLY A 204 -1.39 -13.89 -6.12
CA GLY A 204 -2.54 -14.36 -6.88
C GLY A 204 -3.56 -13.25 -7.19
N ALA A 205 -4.70 -13.64 -7.75
CA ALA A 205 -5.78 -12.71 -8.10
C ALA A 205 -6.51 -12.15 -6.86
N THR A 206 -6.59 -12.96 -5.80
CA THR A 206 -7.19 -12.57 -4.53
C THR A 206 -6.17 -12.81 -3.43
N LEU A 207 -5.97 -11.80 -2.58
CA LEU A 207 -5.06 -11.89 -1.44
C LEU A 207 -5.61 -12.88 -0.40
N ASN A 208 -5.00 -14.06 -0.31
CA ASN A 208 -5.37 -15.11 0.65
C ASN A 208 -4.38 -15.10 1.83
N PRO A 209 -4.82 -14.69 3.04
CA PRO A 209 -3.92 -14.53 4.19
C PRO A 209 -3.14 -15.81 4.55
N GLN A 210 -3.80 -16.97 4.54
CA GLN A 210 -3.20 -18.24 4.96
C GLN A 210 -2.09 -18.70 4.01
N MET A 211 -2.31 -18.57 2.71
CA MET A 211 -1.32 -18.87 1.68
C MET A 211 -0.11 -17.93 1.81
N ILE A 212 -0.35 -16.63 1.98
CA ILE A 212 0.69 -15.61 2.14
C ILE A 212 1.57 -15.97 3.35
N PHE A 213 0.98 -16.26 4.50
CA PHE A 213 1.75 -16.62 5.69
C PHE A 213 2.47 -17.96 5.59
N SER A 214 1.90 -18.93 4.88
CA SER A 214 2.59 -20.19 4.56
C SER A 214 3.85 -19.93 3.72
N GLN A 215 3.76 -19.05 2.72
CA GLN A 215 4.91 -18.65 1.91
C GLN A 215 5.97 -17.90 2.72
N LEU A 216 5.55 -16.97 3.59
CA LEU A 216 6.45 -16.24 4.48
C LEU A 216 7.21 -17.18 5.42
N LYS A 217 6.52 -18.14 6.04
CA LYS A 217 7.15 -19.18 6.89
C LYS A 217 8.12 -20.06 6.11
N GLY A 218 7.75 -20.48 4.91
CA GLY A 218 8.64 -21.26 4.04
C GLY A 218 9.91 -20.51 3.64
N VAL A 219 9.88 -19.18 3.59
CA VAL A 219 11.09 -18.35 3.41
C VAL A 219 11.89 -18.28 4.72
N GLN A 220 11.23 -18.04 5.85
CA GLN A 220 11.87 -18.01 7.16
C GLN A 220 12.68 -19.30 7.45
N GLU A 221 12.10 -20.47 7.19
CA GLU A 221 12.77 -21.77 7.37
C GLU A 221 14.02 -21.92 6.48
N LYS A 222 13.99 -21.36 5.25
CA LYS A 222 15.16 -21.42 4.34
C LYS A 222 16.30 -20.54 4.84
N VAL A 223 15.99 -19.35 5.35
CA VAL A 223 16.98 -18.42 5.91
C VAL A 223 17.67 -19.06 7.12
N SER A 224 16.90 -19.62 8.06
CA SER A 224 17.45 -20.29 9.24
C SER A 224 18.38 -21.47 8.90
N ARG A 225 18.05 -22.28 7.87
CA ARG A 225 18.92 -23.38 7.42
C ARG A 225 20.21 -22.93 6.74
N GLN A 226 20.25 -21.73 6.17
CA GLN A 226 21.46 -21.18 5.56
C GLN A 226 22.45 -20.68 6.63
N GLU A 227 21.94 -20.17 7.75
CA GLU A 227 22.75 -19.77 8.90
C GLU A 227 23.36 -20.96 9.66
N GLU A 228 22.76 -22.15 9.56
CA GLU A 228 23.20 -23.37 10.25
C GLU A 228 24.28 -24.20 9.52
N LYS A 229 24.66 -23.88 8.28
CA LYS A 229 25.76 -24.60 7.60
C LYS A 229 27.11 -24.16 8.16
N PRO A 230 27.91 -25.06 8.77
CA PRO A 230 29.24 -24.71 9.24
C PRO A 230 30.15 -24.43 8.05
N VAL A 231 30.97 -23.39 8.18
CA VAL A 231 32.16 -23.18 7.34
C VAL A 231 33.06 -24.39 7.56
N GLU A 232 33.05 -25.35 6.64
CA GLU A 232 34.09 -26.37 6.58
C GLU A 232 35.42 -25.64 6.37
N GLN A 233 36.20 -25.55 7.44
CA GLN A 233 37.59 -25.14 7.37
C GLN A 233 38.31 -26.20 6.52
N GLU A 234 38.62 -25.86 5.27
CA GLU A 234 39.68 -26.52 4.50
C GLU A 234 41.02 -26.25 5.19
N THR A 235 41.30 -26.93 6.30
CA THR A 235 42.68 -27.12 6.75
C THR A 235 43.28 -28.22 5.90
N THR A 236 43.96 -27.78 4.84
CA THR A 236 44.92 -28.54 4.05
C THR A 236 45.87 -29.30 4.97
N SER A 237 45.80 -30.64 4.89
CA SER A 237 46.82 -31.51 5.43
C SER A 237 48.06 -31.45 4.54
N LEU A 238 49.08 -30.71 4.98
CA LEU A 238 50.43 -30.85 4.46
C LEU A 238 51.05 -32.10 5.09
N VAL A 239 51.08 -33.18 4.32
CA VAL A 239 51.99 -34.31 4.50
C VAL A 239 53.17 -34.10 3.55
N CYS A 240 54.32 -33.82 4.13
CA CYS A 240 55.69 -34.25 3.79
C CYS A 240 56.70 -33.26 4.37
#